data_AF-A0A6A5SBN6-F1
#
_entry.id   AF-A0A6A5SBN6-F1
#
_cell.length_a   1.000
_cell.length_b   1.000
_cell.length_c   1.000
_cell.angle_alpha   90.00
_cell.angle_beta   90.00
_cell.angle_gamma   90.00
#
_symmetry.space_group_name_H-M   'P 1'
#
loop_
_entity.id
_entity.type
_entity.pdbx_description
1 polymer ?
#
loop_
_entity_poly.entity_id
_entity_poly.type
_entity_poly.pdbx_seq_one_letter_code
_entity_poly.pdbx_strand_id
1 'polypeptide(L)'
;YNCPHTFCFDGANLLILRFRARSQAEIPTCQVDCWVIPTVSAQGTASIQYAFYRLLSDGFYGAVGRHNVNTGVKFGNWRRYFDWYNGKPYWSDGNSTVREVPGCNRVFHSGARRWAWDGNNEAHQSWDTGAF
;
A
#
# COMPACT_ATOMS: atom_id res chain seq x y z
N TYR A 1 10.39 -2.71 12.42
CA TYR A 1 9.09 -2.19 11.92
C TYR A 1 8.95 -0.84 12.60
N ASN A 2 9.31 0.26 11.92
CA ASN A 2 9.66 1.50 12.64
C ASN A 2 8.56 2.57 12.62
N CYS A 3 7.51 2.38 11.81
CA CYS A 3 6.33 3.22 11.84
C CYS A 3 5.37 2.69 12.91
N PRO A 4 4.97 3.51 13.90
CA PRO A 4 4.09 3.05 14.97
C PRO A 4 2.69 2.74 14.44
N HIS A 5 2.15 1.61 14.88
CA HIS A 5 0.72 1.30 14.85
C HIS A 5 0.27 1.12 16.29
N THR A 6 -0.86 1.73 16.64
CA THR A 6 -1.44 1.60 17.99
C THR A 6 -2.78 0.88 17.90
N PHE A 7 -2.97 -0.09 18.78
CA PHE A 7 -4.18 -0.89 18.89
C PHE A 7 -4.76 -0.71 20.29
N CYS A 8 -6.06 -0.45 20.39
CA CYS A 8 -6.77 -0.42 21.66
C CYS A 8 -8.08 -1.20 21.49
N PHE A 9 -8.35 -2.12 22.41
CA PHE A 9 -9.56 -2.92 22.40
C PHE A 9 -10.23 -2.81 23.78
N ASP A 10 -11.48 -2.37 23.80
CA ASP A 10 -12.26 -2.16 25.03
C ASP A 10 -13.31 -3.26 25.28
N GLY A 11 -13.32 -4.32 24.46
CA GLY A 11 -14.33 -5.39 24.49
C GLY A 11 -15.51 -5.17 23.52
N ALA A 12 -15.83 -3.92 23.20
CA ALA A 12 -16.93 -3.55 22.30
C ALA A 12 -16.44 -2.99 20.95
N ASN A 13 -15.24 -2.40 20.92
CA ASN A 13 -14.65 -1.74 19.78
C ASN A 13 -13.13 -2.01 19.75
N LEU A 14 -12.63 -2.22 18.54
CA LEU A 14 -11.22 -2.18 18.22
C LEU A 14 -10.90 -0.83 17.57
N LEU A 15 -10.05 -0.05 18.23
CA LEU A 15 -9.43 1.16 17.71
C LEU A 15 -8.07 0.82 17.09
N ILE A 16 -7.85 1.25 15.85
CA ILE A 16 -6.58 1.13 15.15
C ILE A 16 -6.13 2.53 14.74
N LEU A 17 -4.94 2.94 15.15
CA LEU A 17 -4.29 4.17 14.71
C LEU A 17 -3.07 3.85 13.84
N ARG A 18 -2.98 4.50 12.67
CA ARG A 18 -1.82 4.42 11.78
C ARG A 18 -1.30 5.81 11.45
N PHE A 19 -0.06 6.04 11.85
CA PHE A 19 0.67 7.28 11.60
C PHE A 19 1.18 7.29 10.16
N ARG A 20 0.76 8.23 9.32
CA ARG A 20 1.21 8.38 7.92
C ARG A 20 2.54 9.13 7.83
N ALA A 21 3.49 8.79 8.70
CA ALA A 21 4.82 9.38 8.65
C ALA A 21 5.63 8.78 7.50
N ARG A 22 6.57 9.54 6.94
CA ARG A 22 7.58 9.01 5.98
C ARG A 22 8.91 8.71 6.65
N SER A 23 9.10 9.20 7.86
CA SER A 23 10.28 9.01 8.70
C SER A 23 9.89 9.09 10.17
N GLN A 24 10.78 8.65 11.05
CA GLN A 24 10.55 8.74 12.50
C GLN A 24 10.39 10.20 12.99
N ALA A 25 11.08 11.15 12.35
CA ALA A 25 11.01 12.56 12.69
C ALA A 25 9.64 13.19 12.40
N GLU A 26 8.87 12.63 11.48
CA GLU A 26 7.56 13.14 11.07
C GLU A 26 6.41 12.65 11.95
N ILE A 27 6.63 11.67 12.84
CA ILE A 27 5.58 11.07 13.68
C ILE A 27 4.75 12.13 14.45
N PRO A 28 5.35 13.18 15.06
CA PRO A 28 4.57 14.14 15.84
C PRO A 28 3.60 15.00 15.03
N THR A 29 3.85 15.17 13.72
CA THR A 29 3.11 16.10 12.86
C THR A 29 2.38 15.42 11.71
N CYS A 30 2.52 14.11 11.54
CA CYS A 30 1.92 13.40 10.44
C CYS A 30 0.41 13.20 10.65
N GLN A 31 -0.31 13.00 9.55
CA GLN A 31 -1.71 12.59 9.61
C GLN A 31 -1.83 11.20 10.22
N VAL A 32 -2.86 11.00 11.04
CA VAL A 32 -3.16 9.69 11.65
C VAL A 32 -4.46 9.16 11.06
N ASP A 33 -4.38 8.01 10.42
CA ASP A 33 -5.58 7.23 10.09
C ASP A 33 -6.13 6.62 11.37
N CYS A 34 -7.44 6.74 11.57
CA CYS A 34 -8.16 6.18 12.71
C CYS A 34 -9.29 5.29 12.20
N TRP A 35 -9.31 4.04 12.65
CA TRP A 35 -10.43 3.12 12.42
C TRP A 35 -11.01 2.67 13.75
N VAL A 36 -12.33 2.77 13.87
CA VAL A 36 -13.10 2.22 15.00
C VAL A 36 -13.97 1.09 14.45
N ILE A 37 -13.76 -0.11 14.98
CA ILE A 37 -14.37 -1.32 14.46
C ILE A 37 -15.15 -2.00 15.58
N PRO A 38 -16.49 -2.04 15.51
CA PRO A 38 -17.28 -2.66 16.54
C PRO A 38 -17.13 -4.19 16.51
N THR A 39 -17.16 -4.83 17.68
CA THR A 39 -17.15 -6.29 17.82
C THR A 39 -18.42 -6.90 17.22
N VAL A 40 -19.54 -6.20 17.33
CA VAL A 40 -20.81 -6.55 16.70
C VAL A 40 -20.89 -5.83 15.37
N SER A 41 -20.78 -6.58 14.27
CA SER A 41 -20.85 -6.03 12.92
C SER A 41 -22.24 -5.48 12.63
N ALA A 42 -22.33 -4.19 12.29
CA ALA A 42 -23.50 -3.59 11.67
C ALA A 42 -23.35 -3.59 10.13
N GLN A 43 -24.45 -3.44 9.39
CA GLN A 43 -24.39 -3.25 7.94
C GLN A 43 -23.46 -2.09 7.58
N GLY A 44 -22.53 -2.33 6.65
CA GLY A 44 -21.54 -1.33 6.21
C GLY A 44 -20.30 -1.22 7.09
N THR A 45 -20.20 -1.97 8.19
CA THR A 45 -18.99 -2.02 9.02
C THR A 45 -18.05 -3.14 8.58
N ALA A 46 -16.74 -2.90 8.65
CA ALA A 46 -15.74 -3.94 8.49
C ALA A 46 -15.74 -4.85 9.73
N SER A 47 -15.50 -6.15 9.55
CA SER A 47 -15.26 -7.03 10.71
C SER A 47 -13.85 -6.83 11.26
N ILE A 48 -13.66 -7.12 12.56
CA ILE A 48 -12.34 -7.12 13.21
C ILE A 48 -11.35 -8.02 12.45
N GLN A 49 -11.81 -9.21 12.03
CA GLN A 49 -11.02 -10.14 11.23
C GLN A 49 -10.53 -9.50 9.93
N TYR A 50 -11.44 -8.85 9.18
CA TYR A 50 -11.08 -8.17 7.94
C TYR A 50 -10.03 -7.08 8.15
N ALA A 51 -10.15 -6.32 9.23
CA ALA A 51 -9.17 -5.29 9.56
C ALA A 51 -7.79 -5.87 9.88
N PHE A 52 -7.72 -6.96 10.65
CA PHE A 52 -6.46 -7.65 10.88
C PHE A 52 -5.85 -8.21 9.59
N TYR A 53 -6.66 -8.79 8.69
CA TYR A 53 -6.16 -9.22 7.39
C TYR A 53 -5.57 -8.06 6.57
N ARG A 54 -6.23 -6.89 6.57
CA ARG A 54 -5.71 -5.70 5.90
C ARG A 54 -4.42 -5.20 6.53
N LEU A 55 -4.32 -5.20 7.85
CA LEU A 55 -3.11 -4.81 8.57
C LEU A 55 -1.94 -5.78 8.30
N LEU A 56 -2.20 -7.08 8.21
CA LEU A 56 -1.19 -8.07 7.83
C LEU A 56 -0.73 -7.86 6.38
N SER A 57 -1.67 -7.57 5.47
CA SER A 57 -1.37 -7.29 4.07
C SER A 57 -0.51 -6.03 3.90
N ASP A 58 -0.91 -4.90 4.50
CA ASP A 58 -0.10 -3.68 4.55
C ASP A 58 1.24 -3.93 5.27
N GLY A 59 1.18 -4.75 6.33
CA GLY A 59 2.26 -5.41 7.04
C GLY A 59 3.37 -5.92 6.13
N PHE A 60 2.96 -6.88 5.31
CA PHE A 60 3.75 -7.59 4.33
C PHE A 60 4.26 -6.68 3.21
N TYR A 61 3.42 -5.81 2.65
CA TYR A 61 3.84 -4.84 1.65
C TYR A 61 4.94 -3.91 2.20
N GLY A 62 4.86 -3.52 3.48
CA GLY A 62 5.90 -2.73 4.14
C GLY A 62 7.24 -3.47 4.24
N ALA A 63 7.21 -4.77 4.51
CA ALA A 63 8.41 -5.60 4.54
C ALA A 63 9.01 -5.75 3.13
N VAL A 64 8.19 -6.16 2.16
CA VAL A 64 8.60 -6.32 0.76
C VAL A 64 9.13 -5.01 0.19
N GLY A 65 8.45 -3.89 0.42
CA GLY A 65 8.86 -2.57 -0.05
C GLY A 65 10.24 -2.16 0.48
N ARG A 66 10.57 -2.45 1.75
CA ARG A 66 11.91 -2.20 2.33
C ARG A 66 13.00 -3.06 1.68
N HIS A 67 12.71 -4.31 1.35
CA HIS A 67 13.67 -5.17 0.66
C HIS A 67 13.80 -4.83 -0.83
N ASN A 68 12.72 -4.34 -1.46
CA ASN A 68 12.67 -3.97 -2.88
C ASN A 68 13.16 -2.56 -3.20
N VAL A 69 13.59 -1.74 -2.22
CA VAL A 69 14.19 -0.43 -2.52
C VAL A 69 15.43 -0.57 -3.41
N ASN A 70 16.10 -1.74 -3.38
CA ASN A 70 17.31 -2.01 -4.14
C ASN A 70 17.07 -2.47 -5.59
N THR A 71 15.85 -2.79 -6.02
CA THR A 71 15.61 -3.32 -7.38
C THR A 71 15.43 -2.24 -8.45
N GLY A 72 15.45 -0.95 -8.09
CA GLY A 72 15.66 0.15 -9.04
C GLY A 72 14.64 0.24 -10.18
N VAL A 73 13.41 -0.27 -9.99
CA VAL A 73 12.38 -0.28 -11.03
C VAL A 73 12.05 1.16 -11.43
N LYS A 74 12.32 1.47 -12.70
CA LYS A 74 12.12 2.78 -13.31
C LYS A 74 11.34 2.65 -14.61
N PHE A 75 10.49 3.63 -14.88
CA PHE A 75 9.74 3.76 -16.12
C PHE A 75 9.95 5.17 -16.68
N GLY A 76 10.76 5.29 -17.72
CA GLY A 76 11.27 6.60 -18.16
C GLY A 76 11.98 7.34 -17.01
N ASN A 77 11.50 8.54 -16.69
CA ASN A 77 12.01 9.35 -15.57
C ASN A 77 11.38 9.00 -14.21
N TRP A 78 10.33 8.17 -14.21
CA TRP A 78 9.65 7.79 -12.98
C TRP A 78 10.39 6.65 -12.29
N ARG A 79 10.59 6.79 -10.98
CA ARG A 79 11.14 5.75 -10.12
C ARG A 79 10.09 5.29 -9.13
N ARG A 80 10.07 3.99 -8.87
CA ARG A 80 9.19 3.43 -7.85
C ARG A 80 9.79 3.55 -6.46
N TYR A 81 8.95 3.95 -5.53
CA TYR A 81 9.19 4.02 -4.10
C TYR A 81 8.06 3.33 -3.34
N PHE A 82 8.23 3.19 -2.03
CA PHE A 82 7.22 2.58 -1.16
C PHE A 82 6.97 3.48 0.04
N ASP A 83 5.69 3.62 0.42
CA ASP A 83 5.30 4.36 1.61
C ASP A 83 5.83 3.68 2.87
N TRP A 84 6.39 4.46 3.78
CA TRP A 84 6.98 3.94 5.01
C TRP A 84 5.96 3.29 5.96
N TYR A 85 4.72 3.79 5.95
CA TYR A 85 3.67 3.44 6.91
C TYR A 85 2.74 2.28 6.46
N ASN A 86 2.64 2.01 5.16
CA ASN A 86 1.78 0.92 4.64
C ASN A 86 2.44 0.08 3.54
N GLY A 87 3.67 0.42 3.13
CA GLY A 87 4.41 -0.30 2.11
C GLY A 87 3.83 -0.24 0.70
N LYS A 88 2.81 0.59 0.46
CA LYS A 88 2.20 0.68 -0.87
C LYS A 88 3.15 1.39 -1.83
N PRO A 89 3.27 0.91 -3.08
CA PRO A 89 4.11 1.56 -4.06
C PRO A 89 3.56 2.94 -4.43
N TYR A 90 4.46 3.84 -4.78
CA TYR A 90 4.17 5.07 -5.51
C TYR A 90 5.32 5.36 -6.46
N TRP A 91 5.04 6.17 -7.47
CA TRP A 91 6.03 6.57 -8.47
C TRP A 91 6.32 8.04 -8.32
N SER A 92 7.59 8.42 -8.48
CA SER A 92 8.04 9.80 -8.45
C SER A 92 9.04 10.07 -9.56
N ASP A 93 8.87 11.18 -10.28
CA ASP A 93 9.83 11.72 -11.25
C ASP A 93 10.74 12.81 -10.62
N GLY A 94 10.58 13.06 -9.32
CA GLY A 94 11.27 14.13 -8.58
C GLY A 94 10.45 15.41 -8.43
N ASN A 95 9.49 15.67 -9.32
CA ASN A 95 8.62 16.85 -9.29
C ASN A 95 7.20 16.51 -8.83
N SER A 96 6.74 15.30 -9.14
CA SER A 96 5.37 14.84 -8.93
C SER A 96 5.35 13.39 -8.45
N THR A 97 4.25 13.02 -7.78
CA THR A 97 4.07 11.66 -7.26
C THR A 97 2.72 11.10 -7.67
N VAL A 98 2.70 9.87 -8.18
CA VAL A 98 1.47 9.16 -8.57
C VAL A 98 1.40 7.77 -7.95
N ARG A 99 0.19 7.23 -7.79
CA ARG A 99 -0.05 5.91 -7.17
C ARG A 99 -0.15 4.78 -8.19
N GLU A 100 -0.51 5.11 -9.42
CA GLU A 100 -0.60 4.17 -10.52
C GLU A 100 0.69 4.19 -11.34
N VAL A 101 0.90 3.14 -12.14
CA VAL A 101 2.08 3.09 -13.02
C VAL A 101 1.94 4.19 -14.08
N PRO A 102 2.89 5.14 -14.17
CA PRO A 102 2.79 6.27 -15.09
C PRO A 102 2.61 5.82 -16.54
N GLY A 103 1.61 6.35 -17.23
CA GLY A 103 1.33 6.02 -18.63
C GLY A 103 0.69 4.65 -18.86
N CYS A 104 0.35 3.91 -17.80
CA CYS A 104 -0.31 2.61 -17.89
C CYS A 104 -1.65 2.59 -17.13
N ASN A 105 -2.64 1.92 -17.71
CA ASN A 105 -3.91 1.63 -17.06
C ASN A 105 -3.94 0.20 -16.55
N ARG A 106 -4.58 -0.03 -15.41
CA ARG A 106 -4.78 -1.39 -14.90
C ARG A 106 -5.96 -2.04 -15.61
N VAL A 107 -5.71 -3.05 -16.43
CA VAL A 107 -6.73 -3.75 -17.22
C VAL A 107 -6.81 -5.21 -16.80
N PHE A 108 -8.03 -5.75 -16.74
CA PHE A 108 -8.24 -7.18 -16.51
C PHE A 108 -8.27 -7.91 -17.87
N HIS A 109 -7.25 -8.73 -18.12
CA HIS A 109 -7.22 -9.57 -19.33
C HIS A 109 -8.03 -10.84 -19.08
N SER A 110 -9.24 -10.89 -19.63
CA SER A 110 -10.18 -12.01 -19.45
C SER A 110 -9.63 -13.36 -19.91
N GLY A 111 -8.91 -13.40 -21.03
CA GLY A 111 -8.31 -14.64 -21.56
C GLY A 111 -7.22 -15.22 -20.66
N ALA A 112 -6.40 -14.37 -20.04
CA ALA A 112 -5.33 -14.77 -19.12
C ALA A 112 -5.77 -14.76 -17.64
N ARG A 113 -7.02 -14.40 -17.35
CA ARG A 113 -7.61 -14.25 -16.01
C ARG A 113 -6.73 -13.51 -15.02
N ARG A 114 -6.08 -12.43 -15.46
CA ARG A 114 -5.13 -11.66 -14.66
C ARG A 114 -5.27 -10.16 -14.88
N TRP A 115 -4.92 -9.40 -13.86
CA TRP A 115 -4.71 -7.96 -13.98
C TRP A 115 -3.32 -7.71 -14.56
N ALA A 116 -3.23 -6.81 -15.54
CA ALA A 116 -1.97 -6.31 -16.06
C ALA A 116 -2.02 -4.79 -16.19
N TRP A 117 -0.85 -4.17 -16.32
CA TRP A 117 -0.71 -2.77 -16.66
C TRP A 117 -0.51 -2.65 -18.16
N ASP A 118 -1.37 -1.88 -18.83
CA ASP A 118 -1.36 -1.67 -20.28
C ASP A 118 -1.07 -0.21 -20.57
N GLY A 119 -0.03 0.08 -21.35
CA GLY A 119 0.39 1.45 -21.69
C GLY A 119 0.30 1.68 -23.20
N ASN A 120 -0.31 2.79 -23.62
CA ASN A 120 -0.30 3.32 -25.00
C ASN A 120 -0.10 2.31 -26.16
N ASN A 121 -0.94 1.26 -26.25
CA ASN A 121 -0.91 0.22 -27.30
C ASN A 121 0.37 -0.64 -27.40
N GLU A 122 1.30 -0.52 -26.45
CA GLU A 122 2.40 -1.46 -26.27
C GLU A 122 2.20 -2.15 -24.92
N ALA A 123 1.75 -3.40 -24.96
CA ALA A 123 1.63 -4.22 -23.76
C ALA A 123 3.01 -4.33 -23.11
N HIS A 124 3.31 -3.46 -22.14
CA HIS A 124 4.50 -3.57 -21.32
C HIS A 124 4.32 -4.77 -20.39
N GLN A 125 4.69 -5.95 -20.89
CA GLN A 125 4.65 -7.22 -20.17
C GLN A 125 5.64 -7.31 -19.01
N SER A 126 6.37 -6.24 -18.67
CA SER A 126 7.29 -6.24 -17.54
C SER A 126 6.52 -6.13 -16.23
N TRP A 127 6.21 -7.30 -15.69
CA TRP A 127 5.65 -7.53 -14.37
C TRP A 127 6.50 -6.97 -13.23
N ASP A 128 5.80 -6.67 -12.13
CA ASP A 128 6.31 -6.37 -10.79
C ASP A 128 6.72 -7.63 -9.99
N THR A 129 6.92 -8.76 -10.67
CA THR A 129 7.38 -10.01 -10.05
C THR A 129 8.40 -10.67 -10.97
N GLY A 130 9.54 -10.01 -11.14
CA GLY A 130 10.74 -10.71 -11.58
C GLY A 130 11.20 -11.63 -10.45
N ALA A 131 10.99 -12.93 -10.64
CA ALA A 131 11.44 -14.07 -9.82
C ALA A 131 11.05 -14.05 -8.32
N PHE A 132 10.23 -15.04 -7.93
CA PHE A 132 10.38 -15.67 -6.62
C PHE A 132 11.65 -16.53 -6.63
#